data_AF-A0A2U3Z8B9-F1
#
_entry.id   AF-A0A2U3Z8B9-F1
#
_cell.length_a   1.000
_cell.length_b   1.000
_cell.length_c   1.000
_cell.angle_alpha   90.00
_cell.angle_beta   90.00
_cell.angle_gamma   90.00
#
_symmetry.space_group_name_H-M   'P 1'
#
loop_
_entity.id
_entity.type
_entity.pdbx_description
1 polymer ?
#
loop_
_entity_poly.entity_id
_entity_poly.type
_entity_poly.pdbx_seq_one_letter_code
_entity_poly.pdbx_strand_id
1 'polypeptide(L)'
;MSAHTELPPPQGGHVEVLWWAKWHVWSRCISPVLHQVELLEALLNYYILNTLYPKVNEKLAEGFPLPLLKDIRLYDPVLEIHKDFLFLGTNLQYVRA
;
A
#
# COMPACT_ATOMS: atom_id res chain seq x y z
N MET A 1 -3.61 -14.06 -14.82
CA MET A 1 -3.66 -14.50 -16.24
C MET A 1 -5.06 -14.19 -16.75
N SER A 2 -5.18 -13.09 -17.51
CA SER A 2 -6.45 -12.58 -18.04
C SER A 2 -7.06 -13.53 -19.07
N ALA A 3 -8.35 -13.78 -18.96
CA ALA A 3 -9.16 -14.29 -20.07
C ALA A 3 -10.13 -13.19 -20.49
N HIS A 4 -9.61 -12.24 -21.29
CA HIS A 4 -10.44 -11.44 -22.18
C HIS A 4 -11.05 -12.41 -23.18
N THR A 5 -12.30 -12.82 -22.95
CA THR A 5 -13.14 -13.40 -24.01
C THR A 5 -14.09 -12.32 -24.46
N GLU A 6 -13.55 -11.32 -25.18
CA GLU A 6 -14.38 -10.43 -25.98
C GLU A 6 -14.88 -11.23 -27.18
N LEU A 7 -16.12 -11.71 -27.08
CA LEU A 7 -16.85 -12.24 -28.23
C LEU A 7 -16.95 -11.11 -29.28
N PRO A 8 -16.64 -11.37 -30.57
CA PRO A 8 -16.68 -10.34 -31.60
C PRO A 8 -18.10 -9.75 -31.71
N PRO A 9 -18.24 -8.43 -31.97
CA PRO A 9 -19.54 -7.80 -32.07
C PRO A 9 -20.33 -8.43 -33.23
N PRO A 10 -21.64 -8.71 -33.03
CA PRO A 10 -22.45 -9.35 -34.06
C PRO A 10 -22.63 -8.42 -35.26
N GLN A 11 -22.42 -8.94 -36.46
CA GLN A 11 -22.60 -8.19 -37.70
C GLN A 11 -24.04 -8.38 -38.22
N GLY A 12 -24.89 -7.39 -37.98
CA GLY A 12 -26.26 -7.36 -38.51
C GLY A 12 -27.29 -6.79 -37.53
N GLY A 13 -28.15 -5.89 -38.05
CA GLY A 13 -28.92 -4.92 -37.27
C GLY A 13 -29.64 -5.44 -36.01
N HIS A 14 -30.46 -6.50 -36.09
CA HIS A 14 -31.31 -6.87 -34.94
C HIS A 14 -30.52 -7.51 -33.77
N VAL A 15 -29.44 -8.24 -34.07
CA VAL A 15 -28.54 -8.83 -33.06
C VAL A 15 -27.57 -7.79 -32.50
N GLU A 16 -27.19 -6.80 -33.30
CA GLU A 16 -26.38 -5.67 -32.87
C GLU A 16 -27.10 -4.82 -31.81
N VAL A 17 -28.37 -4.48 -32.03
CA VAL A 17 -29.18 -3.70 -31.09
C VAL A 17 -29.35 -4.42 -29.75
N LEU A 18 -29.60 -5.73 -29.77
CA LEU A 18 -29.69 -6.56 -28.57
C LEU A 18 -28.35 -6.64 -27.82
N TRP A 19 -27.24 -6.66 -28.56
CA TRP A 19 -25.91 -6.69 -27.98
C TRP A 19 -25.56 -5.37 -27.30
N TRP A 20 -25.83 -4.23 -27.93
CA TRP A 20 -25.69 -2.89 -27.32
C TRP A 20 -26.61 -2.71 -26.11
N ALA A 21 -27.85 -3.20 -26.16
CA ALA A 21 -28.76 -3.16 -25.03
C ALA A 21 -28.22 -3.97 -23.84
N LYS A 22 -27.67 -5.17 -24.10
CA LYS A 22 -27.04 -6.01 -23.07
C LYS A 22 -25.78 -5.35 -22.51
N TRP A 23 -24.95 -4.73 -23.34
CA TRP A 23 -23.77 -3.97 -22.92
C TRP A 23 -24.14 -2.77 -22.04
N HIS A 24 -25.15 -1.99 -22.42
CA HIS A 24 -25.63 -0.86 -21.63
C HIS A 24 -26.14 -1.31 -20.25
N VAL A 25 -26.89 -2.41 -20.17
CA VAL A 25 -27.35 -2.96 -18.88
C VAL A 25 -26.16 -3.44 -18.05
N TRP A 26 -25.20 -4.17 -18.65
CA TRP A 26 -24.01 -4.67 -17.97
C TRP A 26 -23.12 -3.55 -17.44
N SER A 27 -22.83 -2.54 -18.28
CA SER A 27 -22.06 -1.34 -17.92
C SER A 27 -22.72 -0.59 -16.75
N ARG A 28 -24.04 -0.41 -16.80
CA ARG A 28 -24.80 0.31 -15.77
C ARG A 28 -24.84 -0.44 -14.42
N CYS A 29 -24.74 -1.76 -14.42
CA CYS A 29 -24.66 -2.57 -13.20
C CYS A 29 -23.26 -2.60 -12.56
N ILE A 30 -22.18 -2.50 -13.34
CA ILE A 30 -20.80 -2.56 -12.82
C ILE A 30 -20.28 -1.20 -12.36
N SER A 31 -20.65 -0.10 -13.02
CA SER A 31 -20.25 1.24 -12.62
C SER A 31 -20.43 1.56 -11.13
N PRO A 32 -21.56 1.29 -10.45
CA PRO A 32 -21.72 1.66 -9.04
C PRO A 32 -20.76 0.92 -8.10
N VAL A 33 -20.35 -0.31 -8.43
CA VAL A 33 -19.41 -1.10 -7.62
C VAL A 33 -17.99 -0.53 -7.71
N LEU A 34 -17.58 -0.06 -8.90
CA LEU A 34 -16.26 0.52 -9.11
C LEU A 34 -16.09 1.88 -8.39
N HIS A 35 -17.12 2.73 -8.40
CA HIS A 35 -17.09 4.02 -7.69
C HIS A 35 -16.95 3.86 -6.17
N GLN A 36 -17.46 2.77 -5.59
CA GLN A 36 -17.34 2.52 -4.16
C GLN A 36 -15.90 2.21 -3.75
N VAL A 37 -15.13 1.55 -4.62
CA VAL A 37 -13.73 1.24 -4.39
C VAL A 37 -12.89 2.52 -4.45
N GLU A 38 -13.10 3.39 -5.44
CA GLU A 38 -12.38 4.66 -5.56
C GLU A 38 -12.62 5.59 -4.36
N LEU A 39 -13.86 5.68 -3.86
CA LEU A 39 -14.18 6.46 -2.68
C LEU A 39 -13.53 5.88 -1.42
N LEU A 40 -13.57 4.55 -1.26
CA LEU A 40 -12.94 3.86 -0.14
C LEU A 40 -11.42 4.02 -0.16
N GLU A 41 -10.80 3.94 -1.35
CA GLU A 41 -9.37 4.17 -1.55
C GLU A 41 -8.98 5.60 -1.16
N ALA A 42 -9.75 6.60 -1.59
CA ALA A 42 -9.51 8.00 -1.22
C ALA A 42 -9.61 8.22 0.30
N LEU A 43 -10.61 7.62 0.96
CA LEU A 43 -10.78 7.68 2.41
C LEU A 43 -9.63 6.97 3.15
N LEU A 44 -9.22 5.79 2.70
CA LEU A 44 -8.10 5.04 3.26
C LEU A 44 -6.80 5.83 3.13
N ASN A 45 -6.51 6.37 1.95
CA ASN A 45 -5.31 7.17 1.70
C ASN A 45 -5.28 8.42 2.58
N TYR A 46 -6.41 9.12 2.72
CA TYR A 46 -6.53 10.25 3.64
C TYR A 46 -6.26 9.84 5.09
N TYR A 47 -6.84 8.73 5.54
CA TYR A 47 -6.66 8.25 6.91
C TYR A 47 -5.21 7.83 7.20
N ILE A 48 -4.60 7.11 6.26
CA ILE A 48 -3.21 6.66 6.37
C ILE A 48 -2.27 7.86 6.49
N LEU A 49 -2.41 8.86 5.62
CA LEU A 49 -1.54 10.03 5.59
C LEU A 49 -1.74 10.96 6.79
N ASN A 50 -2.98 11.20 7.21
CA ASN A 50 -3.26 12.22 8.23
C ASN A 50 -3.31 11.67 9.65
N THR A 51 -3.53 10.37 9.84
CA THR A 51 -3.67 9.79 11.18
C THR A 51 -2.63 8.72 11.46
N LEU A 52 -2.45 7.77 10.53
CA LEU A 52 -1.61 6.60 10.79
C LEU A 52 -0.12 6.93 10.69
N TYR A 53 0.31 7.59 9.61
CA TYR A 53 1.71 7.98 9.41
C TYR A 53 2.25 8.86 10.54
N PRO A 54 1.57 9.96 10.96
CA PRO A 54 2.06 10.79 12.05
C PRO A 54 2.24 10.01 13.35
N LYS A 55 1.26 9.17 13.74
CA LYS A 55 1.33 8.38 14.97
C LYS A 55 2.45 7.35 14.95
N VAL A 56 2.64 6.66 13.82
CA VAL A 56 3.76 5.70 13.68
C VAL A 56 5.09 6.44 13.71
N ASN A 57 5.18 7.59 13.04
CA ASN A 57 6.41 8.37 13.01
C ASN A 57 6.76 8.98 14.37
N GLU A 58 5.77 9.40 15.17
CA GLU A 58 5.96 9.81 16.57
C GLU A 58 6.54 8.65 17.40
N LYS A 59 6.02 7.43 17.21
CA LYS A 59 6.52 6.23 17.90
C LYS A 59 7.93 5.84 17.45
N LEU A 60 8.25 6.01 16.18
CA LEU A 60 9.61 5.80 15.65
C LEU A 60 10.58 6.89 16.12
N ALA A 61 10.12 8.13 16.26
CA ALA A 61 10.91 9.26 16.75
C ALA A 61 11.20 9.17 18.25
N GLU A 62 10.29 8.58 19.04
CA GLU A 62 10.55 8.18 20.43
C GLU A 62 11.75 7.22 20.52
N GLY A 63 11.98 6.44 19.46
CA GLY A 63 13.11 5.54 19.32
C GLY A 63 12.95 4.25 20.12
N PHE A 64 13.99 3.41 20.07
CA PHE A 64 14.05 2.18 20.85
C PHE A 64 15.30 2.24 21.75
N PRO A 65 15.15 2.16 23.09
CA PRO A 65 16.30 2.21 23.99
C PRO A 65 17.15 0.95 23.81
N LEU A 66 18.36 1.13 23.28
CA LEU A 66 19.33 0.06 23.15
C LEU A 66 20.00 -0.20 24.52
N PRO A 67 20.22 -1.47 24.91
CA PRO A 67 20.96 -1.82 26.13
C PRO A 67 22.46 -1.52 25.93
N LEU A 68 22.83 -0.24 26.07
CA LEU A 68 24.20 0.24 25.90
C LEU A 68 24.98 0.15 27.22
N LEU A 69 26.25 -0.22 27.13
CA LEU A 69 27.19 -0.04 28.23
C LEU A 69 27.50 1.46 28.40
N LYS A 70 27.87 1.87 29.62
CA LYS A 70 28.22 3.26 29.94
C LYS A 70 29.38 3.73 29.05
N ASP A 71 29.31 5.01 28.64
CA ASP A 71 30.37 5.73 27.92
C ASP A 71 30.66 5.26 26.47
N ILE A 72 29.68 4.66 25.80
CA ILE A 72 29.77 4.24 24.39
C ILE A 72 28.85 5.10 23.52
N ARG A 73 29.37 5.60 22.40
CA ARG A 73 28.58 6.20 21.31
C ARG A 73 28.50 5.25 20.12
N LEU A 74 27.29 5.07 19.61
CA LEU A 74 27.02 4.36 18.36
C LEU A 74 27.11 5.32 17.19
N TYR A 75 27.73 4.91 16.08
CA TYR A 75 27.74 5.67 14.83
C TYR A 75 27.62 4.74 13.64
N ASP A 76 27.23 5.30 12.50
CA ASP A 76 27.03 4.57 11.24
C ASP A 76 26.11 3.32 11.39
N PRO A 77 24.85 3.50 11.83
CA PRO A 77 23.93 2.38 12.00
C PRO A 77 23.47 1.83 10.65
N VAL A 78 23.60 0.51 10.48
CA VAL A 78 23.10 -0.27 9.35
C VAL A 78 21.89 -1.07 9.81
N LEU A 79 20.78 -0.92 9.11
CA LEU A 79 19.53 -1.62 9.39
C LEU A 79 19.21 -2.60 8.28
N GLU A 80 19.16 -3.90 8.59
CA GLU A 80 18.74 -4.93 7.65
C GLU A 80 17.49 -5.65 8.16
N ILE A 81 16.49 -5.76 7.28
CA ILE A 81 15.22 -6.42 7.59
C ILE A 81 15.34 -7.88 7.14
N HIS A 82 15.37 -8.80 8.11
CA HIS A 82 15.29 -10.24 7.87
C HIS A 82 13.89 -10.75 8.22
N LYS A 83 13.53 -11.95 7.74
CA LYS A 83 12.16 -12.48 7.85
C LYS A 83 11.62 -12.54 9.29
N ASP A 84 12.51 -12.78 10.26
CA ASP A 84 12.15 -13.03 11.65
C ASP A 84 12.78 -12.05 12.64
N PHE A 85 13.73 -11.23 12.18
CA PHE A 85 14.44 -10.29 13.04
C PHE A 85 14.90 -9.05 12.28
N LEU A 86 15.09 -7.97 13.02
CA LEU A 86 15.68 -6.73 12.54
C LEU A 86 17.16 -6.72 12.98
N PHE A 87 18.07 -6.74 12.02
CA PHE A 87 19.49 -6.67 12.28
C PHE A 87 19.94 -5.21 12.34
N LEU A 88 20.51 -4.81 13.47
CA LEU A 88 21.07 -3.49 13.68
C LEU A 88 22.58 -3.61 13.86
N GLY A 89 23.34 -3.32 12.80
CA GLY A 89 24.80 -3.17 12.85
C GLY A 89 25.17 -1.74 13.16
N THR A 90 26.23 -1.49 13.93
CA THR A 90 26.70 -0.13 14.22
C THR A 90 28.14 -0.16 14.69
N ASN A 91 28.89 0.89 14.38
CA ASN A 91 30.25 1.05 14.87
C ASN A 91 30.25 1.69 16.27
N LEU A 92 31.16 1.21 17.12
CA LEU A 92 31.28 1.67 18.51
C LEU A 92 32.42 2.67 18.65
N GLN A 93 32.16 3.81 19.26
CA GLN A 93 33.17 4.74 19.72
C GLN A 93 33.14 4.79 21.25
N TYR A 94 34.23 4.35 21.86
CA TYR A 94 34.41 4.51 23.30
C TYR A 94 34.77 5.97 23.61
N VAL A 95 33.98 6.61 24.46
CA VAL A 95 34.21 7.98 24.89
C VAL A 95 34.88 7.91 26.26
N ARG A 96 36.20 8.08 26.27
CA ARG A 96 36.92 8.19 27.53
C ARG A 96 36.69 9.61 28.07
N ALA A 97 35.89 9.71 29.14
CA ALA A 97 35.73 10.94 29.91
C ALA A 97 37.00 11.27 30.69
#